data_AF-A0A8S8XLM5-F1
#
_entry.id   AF-A0A8S8XLM5-F1
#
_cell.length_a   1.000
_cell.length_b   1.000
_cell.length_c   1.000
_cell.angle_alpha   90.00
_cell.angle_beta   90.00
_cell.angle_gamma   90.00
#
_symmetry.space_group_name_H-M   'P 1'
#
loop_
_entity.id
_entity.type
_entity.pdbx_description
1 polymer ?
#
loop_
_entity_poly.entity_id
_entity_poly.type
_entity_poly.pdbx_seq_one_letter_code
_entity_poly.pdbx_strand_id
1 'polypeptide(L)' 'MPRECNIDARGKFLRLVGGSISLTMAIIAVGLLYLGLIPSNWFTISSVIGLFAGGALGIYEGRSGWCIARAMGIWTPI' A
#
# COMPACT_ATOMS: atom_id res chain seq x y z
N MET A 1 -11.62 -6.48 -19.84
CA MET A 1 -10.81 -7.71 -19.94
C MET A 1 -10.39 -8.13 -18.54
N PRO A 2 -10.53 -9.41 -18.16
CA PRO A 2 -9.95 -9.88 -16.91
C PRO A 2 -8.43 -9.72 -17.00
N ARG A 3 -7.81 -9.12 -15.98
CA ARG A 3 -6.35 -9.13 -15.87
C ARG A 3 -5.91 -10.54 -15.52
N GLU A 4 -4.88 -11.04 -16.17
CA GLU A 4 -4.29 -12.32 -15.80
C GLU A 4 -3.77 -12.24 -14.36
N CYS A 5 -4.10 -13.26 -13.58
CA CYS A 5 -3.59 -13.40 -12.22
C CYS A 5 -2.08 -13.67 -12.31
N ASN A 6 -1.27 -12.79 -11.73
CA ASN A 6 0.20 -12.89 -11.76
C ASN A 6 0.77 -13.05 -10.33
N ILE A 7 -0.07 -13.25 -9.33
CA ILE A 7 0.31 -13.40 -7.93
C ILE A 7 -0.18 -14.74 -7.40
N ASP A 8 0.68 -15.42 -6.64
CA ASP A 8 0.36 -16.60 -5.85
C ASP A 8 -0.55 -16.27 -4.65
N ALA A 9 -1.30 -17.25 -4.14
CA ALA A 9 -2.20 -17.04 -2.99
C ALA A 9 -1.50 -16.42 -1.76
N ARG A 10 -0.22 -16.76 -1.54
CA ARG A 10 0.61 -16.17 -0.47
C ARG A 10 0.93 -14.70 -0.73
N GLY A 11 1.36 -14.35 -1.94
CA GLY A 11 1.61 -12.98 -2.35
C GLY A 11 0.35 -12.12 -2.30
N LYS A 12 -0.81 -12.72 -2.55
CA LYS A 12 -2.13 -12.08 -2.47
C LYS A 12 -2.45 -11.69 -1.03
N PHE A 13 -2.29 -12.63 -0.10
CA PHE A 13 -2.51 -12.41 1.32
C PHE A 13 -1.56 -11.37 1.90
N LEU A 14 -0.26 -11.50 1.62
CA LEU A 14 0.76 -10.58 2.13
C LEU A 14 0.50 -9.13 1.68
N ARG A 15 0.15 -8.92 0.41
CA ARG A 15 -0.17 -7.58 -0.12
C ARG A 15 -1.45 -7.02 0.49
N LEU A 16 -2.47 -7.85 0.67
CA LEU A 16 -3.73 -7.42 1.28
C LEU A 16 -3.52 -7.01 2.75
N VAL A 17 -2.81 -7.83 3.53
CA VAL A 17 -2.52 -7.57 4.95
C VAL A 17 -1.57 -6.39 5.09
N GLY A 18 -0.43 -6.40 4.39
CA GLY A 18 0.53 -5.30 4.42
C GLY A 18 -0.09 -3.97 3.98
N GLY A 19 -0.90 -4.00 2.92
CA GLY A 19 -1.66 -2.84 2.46
C GLY A 19 -2.65 -2.33 3.52
N SER A 20 -3.39 -3.23 4.18
CA SER A 20 -4.32 -2.86 5.25
C SER A 20 -3.65 -2.25 6.48
N ILE A 21 -2.50 -2.80 6.90
CA ILE A 21 -1.69 -2.25 8.00
C ILE A 21 -1.18 -0.86 7.61
N SER A 22 -0.62 -0.72 6.41
CA SER A 22 -0.10 0.56 5.91
C SER A 22 -1.18 1.63 5.84
N LEU A 23 -2.37 1.29 5.33
CA LEU A 23 -3.51 2.22 5.27
C LEU A 23 -3.99 2.63 6.67
N THR A 24 -4.04 1.69 7.60
CA THR A 24 -4.43 1.95 9.00
C THR A 24 -3.44 2.91 9.67
N MET A 25 -2.14 2.68 9.47
CA MET A 25 -1.10 3.58 9.98
C MET A 25 -1.14 4.95 9.32
N ALA A 26 -1.50 5.03 8.02
CA ALA A 26 -1.71 6.31 7.35
C ALA A 26 -2.84 7.12 8.01
N ILE A 27 -3.97 6.48 8.35
CA ILE A 27 -5.10 7.13 9.02
C ILE A 27 -4.68 7.66 10.41
N ILE A 28 -3.95 6.85 11.18
CA ILE A 28 -3.42 7.28 12.49
C ILE A 28 -2.48 8.47 12.33
N ALA A 29 -1.58 8.44 11.33
CA ALA A 29 -0.65 9.52 11.06
C ALA A 29 -1.34 10.82 10.63
N VAL A 30 -2.41 10.73 9.83
CA VAL A 30 -3.27 11.89 9.52
C VAL A 30 -3.89 12.48 10.78
N GLY A 31 -4.38 11.62 11.69
CA GLY A 31 -4.91 12.07 12.99
C GLY A 31 -3.86 12.80 13.84
N LEU A 32 -2.63 12.26 13.91
CA LEU A 32 -1.52 12.90 14.62
C LEU A 32 -1.12 14.26 14.02
N LEU A 33 -1.12 14.38 12.68
CA LEU A 33 -0.90 15.65 11.99
C LEU A 33 -2.02 16.66 12.31
N TYR A 34 -3.27 16.22 12.28
CA TYR A 34 -4.43 17.08 12.56
C TYR A 34 -4.42 17.61 13.99
N LEU A 35 -4.01 16.78 14.95
CA LEU A 35 -3.86 17.17 16.37
C LEU A 35 -2.61 18.01 16.63
N GLY A 36 -1.74 18.23 15.63
CA GLY A 36 -0.49 18.98 15.79
C GLY A 36 0.57 18.26 16.64
N LEU A 37 0.46 16.94 16.80
CA LEU A 37 1.40 16.13 17.60
C LEU A 37 2.70 15.80 16.86
N ILE A 38 2.71 15.96 15.54
CA ILE A 38 3.89 15.75 14.68
C ILE A 38 4.05 16.92 13.70
N PRO A 39 5.29 17.24 13.28
CA PRO A 39 5.56 18.40 12.45
C PRO A 39 4.97 18.26 11.04
N SER A 40 4.23 19.27 10.60
CA SER A 40 3.62 19.37 9.26
C SER A 40 4.61 19.86 8.19
N ASN A 41 5.82 19.30 8.16
CA ASN A 41 6.79 19.61 7.12
C ASN A 41 6.53 18.79 5.84
N TRP A 42 7.18 19.17 4.74
CA TRP A 42 7.00 18.51 3.45
C TRP A 42 7.31 17.00 3.50
N PHE A 43 8.33 16.61 4.27
CA PHE A 43 8.73 15.21 4.43
C PHE A 43 7.66 14.39 5.15
N THR A 44 7.09 14.89 6.25
CA THR A 44 6.02 14.20 6.99
C THR A 44 4.78 14.04 6.12
N ILE A 45 4.35 15.11 5.46
CA ILE A 45 3.13 15.10 4.64
C ILE A 45 3.28 14.13 3.46
N SER A 46 4.39 14.21 2.73
CA SER A 46 4.67 13.30 1.61
C SER A 46 4.77 11.84 2.05
N SER A 47 5.33 11.57 3.24
CA SER A 47 5.39 10.22 3.81
C SER A 47 4.00 9.68 4.13
N VAL A 48 3.11 10.48 4.72
CA VAL A 48 1.73 10.07 5.03
C VAL A 48 0.94 9.78 3.75
N ILE A 49 1.11 10.61 2.72
CA ILE A 49 0.50 10.37 1.40
C ILE A 49 1.04 9.07 0.79
N GLY A 50 2.35 8.84 0.88
CA GLY A 50 3.00 7.61 0.41
C GLY A 50 2.48 6.35 1.12
N LEU A 51 2.32 6.39 2.45
CA LEU A 51 1.70 5.30 3.21
C LEU A 51 0.26 5.05 2.75
N PHE A 52 -0.53 6.10 2.57
CA PHE A 52 -1.92 5.95 2.14
C PHE A 52 -2.02 5.35 0.73
N ALA A 53 -1.28 5.90 -0.23
CA ALA A 53 -1.27 5.45 -1.62
C ALA A 53 -0.69 4.02 -1.74
N GLY A 54 0.42 3.73 -1.06
CA GLY A 54 1.03 2.40 -1.02
C GLY A 54 0.13 1.37 -0.36
N GLY A 55 -0.53 1.73 0.75
CA GLY A 55 -1.51 0.88 1.42
C GLY A 55 -2.71 0.54 0.54
N ALA A 56 -3.29 1.55 -0.12
CA ALA A 56 -4.39 1.38 -1.06
C ALA A 56 -4.00 0.50 -2.25
N LEU A 57 -2.80 0.72 -2.82
CA LEU A 57 -2.27 -0.11 -3.90
C LEU A 57 -2.09 -1.57 -3.45
N GLY A 58 -1.50 -1.81 -2.28
CA GLY A 58 -1.33 -3.16 -1.74
C GLY A 58 -2.66 -3.91 -1.57
N ILE A 59 -3.70 -3.23 -1.06
CA ILE A 59 -5.04 -3.80 -0.95
C ILE A 59 -5.62 -4.14 -2.33
N TYR A 60 -5.46 -3.25 -3.30
CA TYR A 60 -5.96 -3.45 -4.66
C TYR A 60 -5.26 -4.60 -5.38
N GLU A 61 -3.93 -4.68 -5.31
CA GLU A 61 -3.16 -5.80 -5.87
C GLU A 61 -3.55 -7.11 -5.20
N GLY A 62 -3.66 -7.10 -3.87
CA GLY A 62 -4.11 -8.23 -3.07
C GLY A 62 -5.56 -8.65 -3.37
N ARG A 63 -6.47 -7.76 -3.74
CA ARG A 63 -7.83 -8.16 -4.13
C ARG A 63 -7.91 -8.71 -5.54
N SER A 64 -7.27 -8.03 -6.48
CA SER A 64 -7.33 -8.36 -7.90
C SER A 64 -6.47 -9.57 -8.28
N GLY A 65 -5.50 -9.98 -7.45
CA GLY A 65 -4.54 -11.03 -7.81
C GLY A 65 -3.53 -10.57 -8.88
N TRP A 66 -3.39 -9.26 -9.05
CA TRP A 66 -2.57 -8.66 -10.09
C TRP A 66 -1.54 -7.69 -9.48
N CYS A 67 -0.26 -7.92 -9.75
CA CYS A 67 0.84 -7.06 -9.28
C CYS A 67 1.34 -6.17 -10.40
N ILE A 68 1.47 -4.87 -10.15
CA ILE A 68 2.06 -3.94 -11.13
C ILE A 68 3.55 -4.20 -11.34
N ALA A 69 4.28 -4.56 -10.28
CA ALA A 69 5.72 -4.83 -10.36
C ALA A 69 6.02 -6.00 -11.31
N ARG A 70 5.35 -7.15 -11.12
CA ARG A 70 5.52 -8.30 -12.03
C ARG A 70 5.03 -8.01 -13.45
N ALA A 71 4.00 -7.17 -13.62
CA ALA A 71 3.56 -6.72 -14.95
C ALA A 71 4.60 -5.83 -15.66
N MET A 72 5.41 -5.08 -14.91
CA MET A 72 6.56 -4.34 -15.43
C MET A 72 7.83 -5.20 -15.62
N GLY A 73 7.74 -6.52 -15.40
CA GLY A 73 8.89 -7.43 -15.49
C GLY A 73 9.82 -7.40 -14.27
N ILE A 74 9.41 -6.76 -13.18
CA ILE A 74 10.18 -6.73 -11.93
C ILE A 74 9.90 -8.02 -11.16
N TRP A 75 10.96 -8.77 -10.88
CA TRP A 75 10.86 -9.99 -10.09
C TRP A 75 10.51 -9.67 -8.63
N THR A 76 9.49 -10.34 -8.10
CA THR A 76 9.15 -10.31 -6.67
C THR A 76 9.27 -11.73 -6.08
N PRO A 77 9.97 -11.93 -4.95
CA PRO A 77 10.17 -13.26 -4.35
C PRO A 77 8.89 -13.90 -3.80
N ILE A 78 7.82 -13.10 -3.70
CA ILE A 78 6.49 -13.44 -3.21
C ILE A 78 5.43 -13.13 -4.25
#